data_AF-A0A6J6RCY8-F1
#
_entry.id   AF-A0A6J6RCY8-F1
#
_cell.length_a   1.000
_cell.length_b   1.000
_cell.length_c   1.000
_cell.angle_alpha   90.00
_cell.angle_beta   90.00
_cell.angle_gamma   90.00
#
_symmetry.space_group_name_H-M   'P 1'
#
loop_
_entity.id
_entity.type
_entity.pdbx_description
1 polymer ?
#
loop_
_entity_poly.entity_id
_entity_poly.type
_entity_poly.pdbx_seq_one_letter_code
_entity_poly.pdbx_strand_id
1 'polypeptide(L)'
;MPISISGLSADRVAQLRQLDHTWSLGGMLASARTTGTAQAADAGSADIVAGGNLAASLSYGDISFAGVGTATTVCDGKVVGFGHPFQFLGATSLGLHPADAVYVQPDSLGAPFKLANIAPVVGSITQDRRTGLTGVFGTLPDVSTVTSTVTYGARERTGSTDVYFERALPDIGFSQLFANHDRVLDAAIPGSDDTSWTITGTDGDGEAFTISYADSYVSDYDIAYESAGDLANTLYALSQLEDVSVTSVVADSAVDDDHDPYRITGLQQQVRGKWVTVKTARVDAGDRLVLRAVLTNEAGTTYAPYSVQIPRGARSGQLQVTGGQRDYFYLRKVTSVADVQKGLAGAVRNDEVSFELRLAGKGVKRQQRTDVGPLDTVVDGSKRLTVVVR
;
A
#
# COMPACT_ATOMS: atom_id res chain seq x y z
N MET A 1 7.49 15.81 -18.19
CA MET A 1 6.37 16.77 -18.06
C MET A 1 5.82 16.78 -16.66
N PRO A 2 5.15 17.86 -16.19
CA PRO A 2 4.30 17.76 -15.02
C PRO A 2 3.27 16.66 -15.23
N ILE A 3 3.20 15.72 -14.28
CA ILE A 3 2.13 14.74 -14.20
C ILE A 3 1.03 15.33 -13.32
N SER A 4 -0.21 15.11 -13.72
CA SER A 4 -1.37 15.52 -12.97
C SER A 4 -2.02 14.29 -12.33
N ILE A 5 -2.52 14.45 -11.10
CA ILE A 5 -3.36 13.48 -10.41
C ILE A 5 -4.77 14.06 -10.26
N SER A 6 -5.78 13.25 -10.56
CA SER A 6 -7.16 13.52 -10.17
C SER A 6 -7.67 12.41 -9.24
N GLY A 7 -8.73 12.68 -8.48
CA GLY A 7 -9.35 11.71 -7.59
C GLY A 7 -9.03 11.90 -6.11
N LEU A 8 -8.00 12.71 -5.81
CA LEU A 8 -7.61 13.19 -4.49
C LEU A 8 -7.59 14.72 -4.45
N SER A 9 -7.91 15.31 -3.30
CA SER A 9 -7.80 16.76 -3.11
C SER A 9 -6.34 17.20 -2.94
N ALA A 10 -6.06 18.50 -3.18
CA ALA A 10 -4.72 19.07 -3.04
C ALA A 10 -4.14 18.87 -1.63
N ASP A 11 -4.98 19.06 -0.60
CA ASP A 11 -4.58 18.91 0.80
C ASP A 11 -4.25 17.46 1.13
N ARG A 12 -5.03 16.50 0.60
CA ARG A 12 -4.76 15.06 0.80
C ARG A 12 -3.48 14.63 0.11
N VAL A 13 -3.21 15.09 -1.12
CA VAL A 13 -1.92 14.83 -1.79
C VAL A 13 -0.76 15.47 -1.04
N ALA A 14 -0.92 16.68 -0.50
CA ALA A 14 0.11 17.34 0.30
C ALA A 14 0.40 16.58 1.60
N GLN A 15 -0.62 16.04 2.26
CA GLN A 15 -0.47 15.18 3.44
C GLN A 15 0.27 13.89 3.09
N LEU A 16 -0.14 13.18 2.03
CA LEU A 16 0.54 11.95 1.61
C LEU A 16 2.02 12.16 1.32
N ARG A 17 2.39 13.31 0.72
CA ARG A 17 3.81 13.67 0.50
C ARG A 17 4.63 13.84 1.76
N GLN A 18 4.02 14.27 2.87
CA GLN A 18 4.70 14.38 4.15
C GLN A 18 4.89 13.00 4.80
N LEU A 19 3.99 12.06 4.49
CA LEU A 19 3.94 10.72 5.07
C LEU A 19 4.58 9.63 4.18
N ASP A 20 5.03 9.98 2.97
CA ASP A 20 5.66 9.14 1.92
C ASP A 20 6.88 8.32 2.38
N HIS A 21 7.38 8.54 3.60
CA HIS A 21 8.49 7.78 4.16
C HIS A 21 8.06 6.50 4.90
N THR A 22 6.76 6.33 5.18
CA THR A 22 6.23 5.20 5.94
C THR A 22 5.87 4.01 5.05
N TRP A 23 5.26 4.29 3.90
CA TRP A 23 4.79 3.27 2.94
C TRP A 23 5.62 3.29 1.65
N SER A 24 5.73 2.14 1.00
CA SER A 24 6.52 1.99 -0.24
C SER A 24 5.73 2.51 -1.44
N LEU A 25 5.44 3.82 -1.48
CA LEU A 25 4.86 4.44 -2.67
C LEU A 25 5.94 4.52 -3.77
N GLY A 26 5.55 4.36 -5.03
CA GLY A 26 6.45 4.33 -6.19
C GLY A 26 7.06 5.69 -6.55
N GLY A 27 6.85 6.72 -5.71
CA GLY A 27 7.39 8.06 -5.85
C GLY A 27 6.67 8.93 -6.87
N MET A 28 5.57 8.47 -7.48
CA MET A 28 4.84 9.24 -8.48
C MET A 28 4.03 10.37 -7.83
N LEU A 29 3.44 10.10 -6.65
CA LEU A 29 2.71 11.09 -5.84
C LEU A 29 3.59 12.31 -5.48
N ALA A 30 4.88 12.11 -5.24
CA ALA A 30 5.81 13.18 -4.90
C ALA A 30 5.92 14.26 -5.99
N SER A 31 5.67 13.92 -7.25
CA SER A 31 5.80 14.83 -8.40
C SER A 31 4.48 15.27 -9.04
N ALA A 32 3.35 14.69 -8.63
CA ALA A 32 2.03 14.92 -9.23
C ALA A 32 1.33 16.22 -8.82
N ARG A 33 0.77 16.98 -9.75
CA ARG A 33 -0.05 18.16 -9.44
C ARG A 33 -1.52 17.77 -9.40
N THR A 34 -2.26 18.17 -8.37
CA THR A 34 -3.70 17.90 -8.32
C THR A 34 -4.47 18.66 -9.39
N THR A 35 -5.39 17.98 -10.05
CA THR A 35 -6.28 18.50 -11.10
C THR A 35 -7.70 18.03 -10.88
N GLY A 36 -8.67 18.72 -11.49
CA GLY A 36 -10.08 18.35 -11.39
C GLY A 36 -10.38 16.99 -12.03
N THR A 37 -11.47 16.37 -11.59
CA THR A 37 -11.95 15.04 -12.05
C THR A 37 -12.96 15.12 -13.20
N ALA A 38 -13.12 16.27 -13.85
CA ALA A 38 -14.11 16.41 -14.90
C ALA A 38 -13.71 15.60 -16.13
N GLN A 39 -14.50 14.56 -16.43
CA GLN A 39 -14.35 13.77 -17.65
C GLN A 39 -14.96 14.53 -18.83
N ALA A 40 -14.23 14.59 -19.94
CA ALA A 40 -14.80 15.01 -21.21
C ALA A 40 -15.55 13.79 -21.81
N ALA A 41 -16.78 13.56 -21.36
CA ALA A 41 -17.52 12.32 -21.61
C ALA A 41 -17.84 12.02 -23.09
N ASP A 42 -17.73 13.01 -23.98
CA ASP A 42 -18.18 12.92 -25.38
C ASP A 42 -17.05 13.02 -26.43
N ALA A 43 -15.78 13.10 -26.04
CA ALA A 43 -14.67 13.22 -26.99
C ALA A 43 -14.10 11.85 -27.41
N GLY A 44 -13.88 11.68 -28.71
CA GLY A 44 -13.31 10.48 -29.34
C GLY A 44 -11.99 10.74 -30.06
N SER A 45 -11.47 9.71 -30.76
CA SER A 45 -10.18 9.80 -31.46
C SER A 45 -10.13 10.91 -32.52
N ALA A 46 -11.27 11.23 -33.14
CA ALA A 46 -11.38 12.31 -34.13
C ALA A 46 -11.16 13.72 -33.55
N ASP A 47 -11.31 13.88 -32.23
CA ASP A 47 -11.10 15.16 -31.55
C ASP A 47 -9.62 15.45 -31.27
N ILE A 48 -8.76 14.45 -31.42
CA ILE A 48 -7.31 14.64 -31.42
C ILE A 48 -6.90 15.08 -32.83
N VAL A 49 -6.65 16.37 -32.99
CA VAL A 49 -6.25 17.00 -34.25
C VAL A 49 -4.87 17.63 -34.13
N ALA A 50 -4.16 17.83 -35.26
CA ALA A 50 -2.89 18.55 -35.26
C ALA A 50 -3.06 19.97 -34.69
N GLY A 51 -2.19 20.36 -33.76
CA GLY A 51 -2.29 21.58 -32.96
C GLY A 51 -3.24 21.49 -31.75
N GLY A 52 -4.07 20.45 -31.69
CA GLY A 52 -5.01 20.20 -30.59
C GLY A 52 -4.37 19.58 -29.36
N ASN A 53 -5.19 19.08 -28.44
CA ASN A 53 -4.74 18.48 -27.19
C ASN A 53 -4.80 16.94 -27.27
N LEU A 54 -3.91 16.29 -26.54
CA LEU A 54 -4.03 14.87 -26.18
C LEU A 54 -3.49 14.66 -24.76
N ALA A 55 -3.89 13.58 -24.12
CA ALA A 55 -3.27 13.13 -22.87
C ALA A 55 -2.64 11.75 -23.03
N ALA A 56 -1.55 11.55 -22.28
CA ALA A 56 -0.96 10.26 -22.00
C ALA A 56 -1.16 9.95 -20.52
N SER A 57 -1.66 8.76 -20.18
CA SER A 57 -1.98 8.40 -18.79
C SER A 57 -1.26 7.12 -18.34
N LEU A 58 -0.83 7.12 -17.08
CA LEU A 58 -0.36 5.94 -16.37
C LEU A 58 -1.54 5.17 -15.76
N SER A 59 -2.61 5.88 -15.42
CA SER A 59 -3.87 5.32 -14.95
C SER A 59 -5.05 6.22 -15.34
N TYR A 60 -6.24 5.63 -15.43
CA TYR A 60 -7.48 6.33 -15.72
C TYR A 60 -8.67 5.72 -14.98
N GLY A 61 -9.53 6.55 -14.40
CA GLY A 61 -10.65 6.11 -13.57
C GLY A 61 -10.87 7.05 -12.38
N ASP A 62 -11.23 6.50 -11.22
CA ASP A 62 -11.35 7.27 -9.98
C ASP A 62 -10.04 8.00 -9.62
N ILE A 63 -8.89 7.35 -9.86
CA ILE A 63 -7.55 7.91 -9.72
C ILE A 63 -6.86 7.97 -11.09
N SER A 64 -6.78 9.16 -11.68
CA SER A 64 -6.12 9.32 -12.97
C SER A 64 -4.78 10.02 -12.81
N PHE A 65 -3.71 9.37 -13.29
CA PHE A 65 -2.37 9.94 -13.39
C PHE A 65 -2.07 10.20 -14.86
N ALA A 66 -2.07 11.47 -15.28
CA ALA A 66 -1.97 11.81 -16.69
C ALA A 66 -1.17 13.09 -16.94
N GLY A 67 -0.55 13.15 -18.11
CA GLY A 67 0.06 14.37 -18.67
C GLY A 67 -0.70 14.80 -19.90
N VAL A 68 -0.94 16.11 -20.04
CA VAL A 68 -1.63 16.69 -21.20
C VAL A 68 -0.65 17.53 -22.02
N GLY A 69 -0.63 17.29 -23.32
CA GLY A 69 0.25 17.97 -24.27
C GLY A 69 -0.48 18.43 -25.52
N THR A 70 0.30 18.72 -26.55
CA THR A 70 -0.22 19.11 -27.88
C THR A 70 -0.04 17.95 -28.84
N ALA A 71 -1.03 17.69 -29.69
CA ALA A 71 -0.87 16.78 -30.83
C ALA A 71 -0.12 17.54 -31.92
N THR A 72 1.10 17.11 -32.22
CA THR A 72 1.93 17.74 -33.25
C THR A 72 1.42 17.35 -34.64
N THR A 73 1.16 16.06 -34.85
CA THR A 73 0.64 15.54 -36.12
C THR A 73 -0.27 14.35 -35.86
N VAL A 74 -1.32 14.23 -36.66
CA VAL A 74 -2.19 13.06 -36.73
C VAL A 74 -2.24 12.60 -38.18
N CYS A 75 -1.82 11.35 -38.44
CA CYS A 75 -1.74 10.80 -39.80
C CYS A 75 -1.85 9.27 -39.73
N ASP A 76 -2.60 8.66 -40.66
CA ASP A 76 -2.73 7.21 -40.83
C ASP A 76 -3.03 6.44 -39.53
N GLY A 77 -3.97 6.94 -38.72
CA GLY A 77 -4.36 6.31 -37.46
C GLY A 77 -3.32 6.44 -36.34
N LYS A 78 -2.29 7.27 -36.52
CA LYS A 78 -1.24 7.53 -35.53
C LYS A 78 -1.24 8.98 -35.10
N VAL A 79 -0.76 9.21 -33.89
CA VAL A 79 -0.48 10.54 -33.36
C VAL A 79 0.98 10.66 -32.96
N VAL A 80 1.57 11.81 -33.26
CA VAL A 80 2.81 12.27 -32.65
C VAL A 80 2.45 13.50 -31.85
N GLY A 81 2.87 13.51 -30.59
CA GLY A 81 2.48 14.53 -29.65
C GLY A 81 3.61 14.97 -28.75
N PHE A 82 3.30 15.98 -27.95
CA PHE A 82 4.19 16.63 -27.01
C PHE A 82 5.32 17.38 -27.74
N GLY A 83 6.41 17.66 -27.05
CA GLY A 83 7.66 18.20 -27.61
C GLY A 83 8.85 17.85 -26.72
N HIS A 84 8.67 16.82 -25.90
CA HIS A 84 9.50 16.37 -24.79
C HIS A 84 8.94 15.02 -24.30
N PRO A 85 9.69 14.24 -23.52
CA PRO A 85 9.13 13.03 -22.93
C PRO A 85 8.01 13.35 -21.93
N PHE A 86 7.11 12.39 -21.75
CA PHE A 86 6.21 12.37 -20.61
C PHE A 86 6.99 11.94 -19.35
N GLN A 87 7.38 10.67 -19.27
CA GLN A 87 8.16 10.02 -18.21
C GLN A 87 9.50 9.43 -18.73
N PHE A 88 9.78 9.56 -20.03
CA PHE A 88 10.97 9.06 -20.73
C PHE A 88 11.12 7.53 -20.67
N LEU A 89 10.00 6.82 -20.86
CA LEU A 89 9.93 5.36 -20.69
C LEU A 89 10.52 4.55 -21.85
N GLY A 90 10.81 5.16 -23.00
CA GLY A 90 11.25 4.42 -24.18
C GLY A 90 10.08 3.77 -24.90
N ALA A 91 10.14 2.45 -25.11
CA ALA A 91 8.99 1.69 -25.59
C ALA A 91 8.03 1.46 -24.43
N THR A 92 6.74 1.71 -24.62
CA THR A 92 5.76 1.68 -23.53
C THR A 92 4.35 1.42 -24.09
N SER A 93 3.37 1.25 -23.21
CA SER A 93 1.96 1.12 -23.54
C SER A 93 1.17 1.94 -22.51
N LEU A 94 0.88 3.19 -22.83
CA LEU A 94 0.13 4.09 -21.94
C LEU A 94 -1.22 4.44 -22.56
N GLY A 95 -2.19 4.87 -21.75
CA GLY A 95 -3.47 5.34 -22.27
C GLY A 95 -3.31 6.59 -23.15
N LEU A 96 -3.84 6.57 -24.36
CA LEU A 96 -3.98 7.74 -25.24
C LEU A 96 -5.41 8.27 -25.15
N HIS A 97 -5.56 9.53 -24.78
CA HIS A 97 -6.86 10.14 -24.55
C HIS A 97 -7.03 11.46 -25.32
N PRO A 98 -8.24 11.76 -25.81
CA PRO A 98 -8.63 13.12 -26.11
C PRO A 98 -8.61 13.96 -24.83
N ALA A 99 -8.28 15.23 -24.96
CA ALA A 99 -8.24 16.15 -23.83
C ALA A 99 -8.77 17.52 -24.24
N ASP A 100 -9.40 18.22 -23.31
CA ASP A 100 -9.87 19.58 -23.50
C ASP A 100 -9.20 20.51 -22.49
N ALA A 101 -8.37 21.44 -22.99
CA ALA A 101 -7.60 22.33 -22.13
C ALA A 101 -8.49 23.46 -21.61
N VAL A 102 -8.78 23.43 -20.32
CA VAL A 102 -9.54 24.46 -19.62
C VAL A 102 -8.68 25.71 -19.39
N TYR A 103 -7.41 25.50 -19.06
CA TYR A 103 -6.49 26.58 -18.77
C TYR A 103 -5.03 26.18 -19.05
N VAL A 104 -4.26 27.11 -19.60
CA VAL A 104 -2.81 26.96 -19.76
C VAL A 104 -2.14 27.77 -18.67
N GLN A 105 -1.55 27.11 -17.68
CA GLN A 105 -0.83 27.78 -16.61
C GLN A 105 0.49 28.35 -17.16
N PRO A 106 0.66 29.68 -17.21
CA PRO A 106 1.97 30.27 -17.44
C PRO A 106 2.82 30.05 -16.19
N ASP A 107 4.12 29.82 -16.33
CA ASP A 107 4.99 29.69 -15.17
C ASP A 107 6.32 30.43 -15.38
N SER A 108 6.71 31.21 -14.36
CA SER A 108 7.98 31.93 -14.28
C SER A 108 9.03 31.20 -13.42
N LEU A 109 8.68 30.10 -12.72
CA LEU A 109 9.55 29.35 -11.81
C LEU A 109 9.46 27.81 -11.99
N GLY A 110 8.78 27.32 -13.04
CA GLY A 110 8.60 25.90 -13.36
C GLY A 110 8.21 25.66 -14.82
N ALA A 111 7.83 24.43 -15.18
CA ALA A 111 7.42 24.10 -16.55
C ALA A 111 5.92 24.42 -16.75
N PRO A 112 5.53 25.18 -17.79
CA PRO A 112 4.13 25.46 -18.08
C PRO A 112 3.37 24.16 -18.36
N PHE A 113 2.10 24.12 -17.99
CA PHE A 113 1.25 22.93 -18.15
C PHE A 113 -0.20 23.29 -18.47
N LYS A 114 -0.95 22.31 -18.98
CA LYS A 114 -2.38 22.43 -19.26
C LYS A 114 -3.17 21.81 -18.12
N LEU A 115 -4.11 22.57 -17.55
CA LEU A 115 -5.23 22.03 -16.79
C LEU A 115 -6.31 21.64 -17.80
N ALA A 116 -6.71 20.38 -17.81
CA ALA A 116 -7.57 19.84 -18.85
C ALA A 116 -8.51 18.76 -18.33
N ASN A 117 -9.65 18.66 -18.99
CA ASN A 117 -10.56 17.53 -18.86
C ASN A 117 -10.06 16.42 -19.77
N ILE A 118 -9.99 15.19 -19.28
CA ILE A 118 -9.49 14.04 -20.04
C ILE A 118 -10.67 13.13 -20.34
N ALA A 119 -10.81 12.72 -21.60
CA ALA A 119 -11.85 11.80 -22.06
C ALA A 119 -11.41 10.34 -21.88
N PRO A 120 -12.32 9.36 -22.06
CA PRO A 120 -11.94 7.95 -22.06
C PRO A 120 -10.83 7.61 -23.06
N VAL A 121 -10.13 6.51 -22.80
CA VAL A 121 -9.01 6.05 -23.63
C VAL A 121 -9.49 5.70 -25.04
N VAL A 122 -8.75 6.13 -26.06
CA VAL A 122 -9.06 5.91 -27.49
C VAL A 122 -7.94 5.19 -28.24
N GLY A 123 -6.84 4.86 -27.54
CA GLY A 123 -5.70 4.16 -28.11
C GLY A 123 -4.56 3.98 -27.12
N SER A 124 -3.38 3.67 -27.65
CA SER A 124 -2.16 3.50 -26.86
C SER A 124 -1.05 4.43 -27.30
N ILE A 125 -0.37 5.04 -26.35
CA ILE A 125 0.97 5.59 -26.55
C ILE A 125 1.95 4.43 -26.57
N THR A 126 2.69 4.28 -27.67
CA THR A 126 3.60 3.15 -27.89
C THR A 126 5.07 3.52 -27.68
N GLN A 127 5.39 4.82 -27.68
CA GLN A 127 6.74 5.34 -27.44
C GLN A 127 6.69 6.64 -26.64
N ASP A 128 7.57 6.77 -25.66
CA ASP A 128 7.82 7.98 -24.89
C ASP A 128 9.33 8.29 -24.91
N ARG A 129 9.73 9.21 -25.79
CA ARG A 129 11.13 9.47 -26.14
C ARG A 129 11.49 10.94 -25.88
N ARG A 130 12.78 11.26 -26.02
CA ARG A 130 13.32 12.61 -25.71
C ARG A 130 12.61 13.74 -26.47
N THR A 131 12.14 13.49 -27.68
CA THR A 131 11.53 14.50 -28.56
C THR A 131 10.01 14.59 -28.43
N GLY A 132 9.38 13.69 -27.68
CA GLY A 132 7.92 13.56 -27.66
C GLY A 132 7.47 12.12 -27.50
N LEU A 133 6.18 11.92 -27.71
CA LEU A 133 5.56 10.61 -27.68
C LEU A 133 4.85 10.32 -29.00
N THR A 134 4.64 9.03 -29.29
CA THR A 134 3.78 8.59 -30.38
C THR A 134 2.89 7.45 -29.96
N GLY A 135 1.71 7.37 -30.58
CA GLY A 135 0.70 6.38 -30.28
C GLY A 135 -0.14 6.03 -31.50
N VAL A 136 -0.99 5.02 -31.32
CA VAL A 136 -1.92 4.50 -32.31
C VAL A 136 -3.33 4.56 -31.76
N PHE A 137 -4.31 4.88 -32.59
CA PHE A 137 -5.72 4.83 -32.21
C PHE A 137 -6.26 3.40 -32.32
N GLY A 138 -7.32 3.10 -31.55
CA GLY A 138 -8.09 1.86 -31.63
C GLY A 138 -7.50 0.66 -30.89
N THR A 139 -6.17 0.52 -30.86
CA THR A 139 -5.51 -0.46 -29.97
C THR A 139 -5.39 0.15 -28.58
N LEU A 140 -5.98 -0.49 -27.57
CA LEU A 140 -5.90 -0.08 -26.17
C LEU A 140 -4.72 -0.76 -25.46
N PRO A 141 -4.15 -0.15 -24.42
CA PRO A 141 -3.09 -0.77 -23.63
C PRO A 141 -3.67 -1.94 -22.81
N ASP A 142 -2.81 -2.90 -22.48
CA ASP A 142 -3.12 -3.87 -21.42
C ASP A 142 -3.35 -3.11 -20.10
N VAL A 143 -4.19 -3.69 -19.25
CA VAL A 143 -4.69 -3.01 -18.05
C VAL A 143 -4.60 -3.90 -16.83
N SER A 144 -4.12 -3.31 -15.74
CA SER A 144 -4.29 -3.81 -14.37
C SER A 144 -5.43 -3.01 -13.73
N THR A 145 -6.53 -3.65 -13.37
CA THR A 145 -7.67 -2.94 -12.78
C THR A 145 -7.61 -3.01 -11.25
N VAL A 146 -7.65 -1.85 -10.59
CA VAL A 146 -7.73 -1.74 -9.13
C VAL A 146 -9.14 -1.30 -8.73
N THR A 147 -9.85 -2.19 -8.04
CA THR A 147 -11.19 -1.94 -7.50
C THR A 147 -11.11 -1.89 -5.98
N SER A 148 -11.75 -0.90 -5.36
CA SER A 148 -11.90 -0.86 -3.90
C SER A 148 -13.36 -0.64 -3.51
N THR A 149 -13.82 -1.35 -2.49
CA THR A 149 -15.09 -1.11 -1.82
C THR A 149 -14.82 -0.68 -0.38
N VAL A 150 -15.39 0.44 0.04
CA VAL A 150 -15.31 0.91 1.43
C VAL A 150 -16.70 1.07 1.99
N THR A 151 -16.91 0.56 3.19
CA THR A 151 -18.18 0.61 3.93
C THR A 151 -17.99 1.27 5.29
N TYR A 152 -18.91 2.16 5.66
CA TYR A 152 -18.97 2.83 6.96
C TYR A 152 -20.43 3.04 7.37
N GLY A 153 -20.88 2.29 8.37
CA GLY A 153 -22.30 2.25 8.75
C GLY A 153 -23.20 1.87 7.58
N ALA A 154 -24.07 2.79 7.15
CA ALA A 154 -24.96 2.60 6.00
C ALA A 154 -24.41 3.14 4.67
N ARG A 155 -23.22 3.75 4.68
CA ARG A 155 -22.57 4.29 3.48
C ARG A 155 -21.65 3.24 2.90
N GLU A 156 -21.69 3.09 1.58
CA GLU A 156 -20.82 2.19 0.84
C GLU A 156 -20.45 2.86 -0.48
N ARG A 157 -19.20 2.65 -0.90
CA ARG A 157 -18.76 3.03 -2.25
C ARG A 157 -17.80 2.00 -2.80
N THR A 158 -18.13 1.48 -3.98
CA THR A 158 -17.17 0.82 -4.87
C THR A 158 -16.65 1.81 -5.90
N GLY A 159 -15.34 1.79 -6.12
CA GLY A 159 -14.64 2.60 -7.12
C GLY A 159 -13.65 1.75 -7.89
N SER A 160 -13.23 2.22 -9.07
CA SER A 160 -12.28 1.50 -9.91
C SER A 160 -11.35 2.44 -10.69
N THR A 161 -10.12 1.97 -10.89
CA THR A 161 -9.10 2.62 -11.69
C THR A 161 -8.36 1.59 -12.54
N ASP A 162 -8.23 1.89 -13.82
CA ASP A 162 -7.39 1.14 -14.75
C ASP A 162 -5.96 1.68 -14.72
N VAL A 163 -4.98 0.79 -14.62
CA VAL A 163 -3.55 1.12 -14.58
C VAL A 163 -2.87 0.53 -15.81
N TYR A 164 -2.20 1.41 -16.57
CA TYR A 164 -1.50 1.06 -17.81
C TYR A 164 0.01 0.92 -17.60
N PHE A 165 0.52 1.35 -16.44
CA PHE A 165 1.93 1.29 -16.11
C PHE A 165 2.14 0.62 -14.75
N GLU A 166 2.63 -0.62 -14.78
CA GLU A 166 2.81 -1.49 -13.61
C GLU A 166 3.52 -0.79 -12.43
N ARG A 167 4.55 0.01 -12.72
CA ARG A 167 5.31 0.73 -11.69
C ARG A 167 4.52 1.81 -10.96
N ALA A 168 3.33 2.19 -11.47
CA ALA A 168 2.40 3.10 -10.82
C ALA A 168 1.42 2.39 -9.88
N LEU A 169 1.29 1.06 -9.96
CA LEU A 169 0.36 0.28 -9.12
C LEU A 169 0.43 0.58 -7.62
N PRO A 170 1.62 0.78 -7.01
CA PRO A 170 1.67 1.05 -5.56
C PRO A 170 1.00 2.38 -5.19
N ASP A 171 1.31 3.45 -5.95
CA ASP A 171 0.69 4.76 -5.76
C ASP A 171 -0.83 4.71 -6.05
N ILE A 172 -1.24 4.02 -7.11
CA ILE A 172 -2.65 3.92 -7.50
C ILE A 172 -3.44 3.05 -6.55
N GLY A 173 -2.91 1.89 -6.13
CA GLY A 173 -3.58 1.00 -5.19
C GLY A 173 -3.82 1.66 -3.84
N PHE A 174 -2.79 2.35 -3.34
CA PHE A 174 -2.94 3.19 -2.15
C PHE A 174 -4.01 4.26 -2.36
N SER A 175 -3.88 5.06 -3.43
CA SER A 175 -4.77 6.20 -3.69
C SER A 175 -6.21 5.77 -3.93
N GLN A 176 -6.44 4.62 -4.57
CA GLN A 176 -7.77 4.09 -4.88
C GLN A 176 -8.52 3.70 -3.61
N LEU A 177 -7.87 3.00 -2.69
CA LEU A 177 -8.46 2.63 -1.40
C LEU A 177 -8.66 3.88 -0.53
N PHE A 178 -7.62 4.71 -0.40
CA PHE A 178 -7.63 5.93 0.39
C PHE A 178 -8.69 6.94 -0.07
N ALA A 179 -8.85 7.16 -1.38
CA ALA A 179 -9.84 8.11 -1.88
C ALA A 179 -11.28 7.60 -1.73
N ASN A 180 -11.50 6.28 -1.67
CA ASN A 180 -12.82 5.74 -1.38
C ASN A 180 -13.17 5.89 0.11
N HIS A 181 -12.19 5.73 1.01
CA HIS A 181 -12.36 6.10 2.41
C HIS A 181 -12.76 7.56 2.56
N ASP A 182 -12.01 8.49 1.97
CA ASP A 182 -12.29 9.93 2.06
C ASP A 182 -13.73 10.26 1.61
N ARG A 183 -14.24 9.59 0.56
CA ARG A 183 -15.60 9.80 0.05
C ARG A 183 -16.70 9.20 0.92
N VAL A 184 -16.43 8.08 1.57
CA VAL A 184 -17.40 7.35 2.40
C VAL A 184 -17.48 7.96 3.81
N LEU A 185 -16.31 8.23 4.39
CA LEU A 185 -16.17 8.85 5.71
C LEU A 185 -16.55 10.33 5.68
N ASP A 186 -16.23 11.05 4.59
CA ASP A 186 -16.38 12.50 4.46
C ASP A 186 -15.60 13.29 5.53
N ALA A 187 -14.54 12.68 6.08
CA ALA A 187 -13.64 13.26 7.07
C ALA A 187 -12.38 12.38 7.24
N ALA A 188 -11.31 12.99 7.74
CA ALA A 188 -10.18 12.24 8.34
C ALA A 188 -10.49 12.04 9.83
N ILE A 189 -10.72 10.80 10.24
CA ILE A 189 -11.19 10.46 11.59
C ILE A 189 -10.38 9.30 12.18
N PRO A 190 -10.24 9.24 13.52
CA PRO A 190 -9.85 8.01 14.19
C PRO A 190 -10.90 6.93 13.97
N GLY A 191 -10.50 5.68 14.15
CA GLY A 191 -11.38 4.53 13.99
C GLY A 191 -10.61 3.22 13.83
N SER A 192 -11.34 2.19 13.46
CA SER A 192 -10.81 0.88 13.08
C SER A 192 -11.30 0.48 11.70
N ASP A 193 -10.59 -0.43 11.06
CA ASP A 193 -10.94 -0.90 9.74
C ASP A 193 -10.48 -2.34 9.53
N ASP A 194 -11.40 -3.20 9.12
CA ASP A 194 -11.09 -4.53 8.63
C ASP A 194 -10.91 -4.47 7.11
N THR A 195 -9.65 -4.52 6.68
CA THR A 195 -9.29 -4.46 5.27
C THR A 195 -8.82 -5.82 4.77
N SER A 196 -9.35 -6.23 3.62
CA SER A 196 -8.89 -7.39 2.87
C SER A 196 -8.65 -7.03 1.41
N TRP A 197 -7.76 -7.76 0.76
CA TRP A 197 -7.52 -7.60 -0.66
C TRP A 197 -7.06 -8.88 -1.31
N THR A 198 -7.34 -8.99 -2.61
CA THR A 198 -6.88 -10.06 -3.50
C THR A 198 -6.21 -9.44 -4.72
N ILE A 199 -5.00 -9.92 -5.01
CA ILE A 199 -4.20 -9.54 -6.18
C ILE A 199 -4.07 -10.76 -7.08
N THR A 200 -4.41 -10.63 -8.35
CA THR A 200 -4.21 -11.68 -9.36
C THR A 200 -3.24 -11.20 -10.43
N GLY A 201 -2.50 -12.14 -11.02
CA GLY A 201 -1.55 -11.81 -12.07
C GLY A 201 -0.89 -13.02 -12.68
N THR A 202 0.19 -12.78 -13.41
CA THR A 202 1.06 -13.78 -14.01
C THR A 202 2.50 -13.52 -13.56
N ASP A 203 3.22 -14.56 -13.14
CA ASP A 203 4.60 -14.45 -12.70
C ASP A 203 5.61 -14.55 -13.86
N GLY A 204 6.91 -14.47 -13.53
CA GLY A 204 7.98 -14.49 -14.53
C GLY A 204 8.14 -15.79 -15.31
N ASP A 205 7.52 -16.90 -14.84
CA ASP A 205 7.47 -18.17 -15.58
C ASP A 205 6.22 -18.27 -16.47
N GLY A 206 5.35 -17.25 -16.45
CA GLY A 206 4.08 -17.24 -17.15
C GLY A 206 2.96 -17.96 -16.39
N GLU A 207 3.17 -18.33 -15.13
CA GLU A 207 2.15 -19.01 -14.31
C GLU A 207 1.22 -17.99 -13.64
N ALA A 208 -0.07 -18.31 -13.59
CA ALA A 208 -1.04 -17.46 -12.91
C ALA A 208 -0.85 -17.53 -11.39
N PHE A 209 -0.90 -16.38 -10.71
CA PHE A 209 -0.85 -16.31 -9.25
C PHE A 209 -2.08 -15.60 -8.67
N THR A 210 -2.33 -15.89 -7.40
CA THR A 210 -3.29 -15.15 -6.57
C THR A 210 -2.67 -14.95 -5.19
N ILE A 211 -2.74 -13.72 -4.69
CA ILE A 211 -2.35 -13.34 -3.33
C ILE A 211 -3.57 -12.76 -2.64
N SER A 212 -3.93 -13.29 -1.48
CA SER A 212 -4.98 -12.73 -0.64
C SER A 212 -4.41 -12.41 0.74
N TYR A 213 -4.83 -11.28 1.30
CA TYR A 213 -4.45 -10.81 2.63
C TYR A 213 -5.64 -10.12 3.29
N ALA A 214 -5.71 -10.21 4.61
CA ALA A 214 -6.71 -9.51 5.40
C ALA A 214 -6.10 -9.18 6.77
N ASP A 215 -6.37 -8.00 7.29
CA ASP A 215 -5.94 -7.57 8.61
C ASP A 215 -6.87 -6.49 9.16
N SER A 216 -6.73 -6.21 10.45
CA SER A 216 -7.47 -5.16 11.14
C SER A 216 -6.54 -4.00 11.45
N TYR A 217 -7.01 -2.78 11.29
CA TYR A 217 -6.24 -1.56 11.48
C TYR A 217 -6.94 -0.68 12.51
N VAL A 218 -6.16 0.12 13.25
CA VAL A 218 -6.67 1.14 14.17
C VAL A 218 -5.83 2.40 14.01
N SER A 219 -6.48 3.56 14.04
CA SER A 219 -5.82 4.86 14.01
C SER A 219 -6.44 5.82 15.02
N ASP A 220 -5.59 6.56 15.73
CA ASP A 220 -6.00 7.66 16.61
C ASP A 220 -6.16 8.99 15.82
N TYR A 221 -6.02 8.97 14.49
CA TYR A 221 -6.04 10.19 13.67
C TYR A 221 -6.78 10.06 12.34
N ASP A 222 -6.37 9.13 11.48
CA ASP A 222 -6.90 8.97 10.12
C ASP A 222 -6.83 7.50 9.72
N ILE A 223 -7.93 6.78 9.91
CA ILE A 223 -8.00 5.34 9.65
C ILE A 223 -7.75 5.00 8.17
N ALA A 224 -8.16 5.89 7.25
CA ALA A 224 -7.95 5.70 5.81
C ALA A 224 -6.47 5.52 5.44
N TYR A 225 -5.57 6.19 6.17
CA TYR A 225 -4.14 6.15 5.90
C TYR A 225 -3.50 4.83 6.33
N GLU A 226 -3.90 4.27 7.47
CA GLU A 226 -3.31 3.05 8.03
C GLU A 226 -3.67 1.82 7.20
N SER A 227 -4.95 1.69 6.80
CA SER A 227 -5.46 0.52 6.09
C SER A 227 -4.92 0.34 4.66
N ALA A 228 -4.49 1.43 4.03
CA ALA A 228 -4.02 1.40 2.63
C ALA A 228 -2.54 1.01 2.47
N GLY A 229 -1.77 1.01 3.57
CA GLY A 229 -0.31 0.86 3.55
C GLY A 229 0.19 -0.50 3.06
N ASP A 230 -0.37 -1.59 3.58
CA ASP A 230 0.12 -2.94 3.28
C ASP A 230 -0.18 -3.39 1.85
N LEU A 231 -1.31 -2.94 1.30
CA LEU A 231 -1.61 -3.11 -0.11
C LEU A 231 -0.55 -2.42 -0.98
N ALA A 232 -0.20 -1.17 -0.67
CA ALA A 232 0.82 -0.41 -1.38
C ALA A 232 2.19 -1.08 -1.30
N ASN A 233 2.60 -1.54 -0.10
CA ASN A 233 3.86 -2.27 0.10
C ASN A 233 3.91 -3.56 -0.72
N THR A 234 2.80 -4.29 -0.82
CA THR A 234 2.71 -5.53 -1.59
C THR A 234 2.79 -5.27 -3.09
N LEU A 235 2.02 -4.30 -3.58
CA LEU A 235 2.06 -3.88 -4.98
C LEU A 235 3.45 -3.34 -5.36
N TYR A 236 4.11 -2.63 -4.45
CA TYR A 236 5.48 -2.18 -4.66
C TYR A 236 6.41 -3.37 -4.86
N ALA A 237 6.38 -4.33 -3.95
CA ALA A 237 7.20 -5.53 -4.03
C ALA A 237 6.99 -6.28 -5.35
N LEU A 238 5.74 -6.47 -5.80
CA LEU A 238 5.42 -7.11 -7.08
C LEU A 238 5.91 -6.29 -8.28
N SER A 239 5.73 -4.97 -8.28
CA SER A 239 6.15 -4.07 -9.37
C SER A 239 7.67 -4.00 -9.58
N GLN A 240 8.46 -4.48 -8.62
CA GLN A 240 9.92 -4.54 -8.72
C GLN A 240 10.43 -5.88 -9.30
N LEU A 241 9.56 -6.88 -9.46
CA LEU A 241 9.93 -8.17 -10.01
C LEU A 241 9.95 -8.11 -11.54
N GLU A 242 10.96 -8.72 -12.16
CA GLU A 242 11.03 -8.86 -13.61
C GLU A 242 9.97 -9.86 -14.09
N ASP A 243 9.38 -9.58 -15.26
CA ASP A 243 8.41 -10.44 -15.96
C ASP A 243 7.15 -10.81 -15.16
N VAL A 244 6.87 -10.11 -14.05
CA VAL A 244 5.61 -10.21 -13.31
C VAL A 244 4.62 -9.16 -13.81
N SER A 245 3.36 -9.56 -13.97
CA SER A 245 2.25 -8.67 -14.34
C SER A 245 1.07 -8.87 -13.41
N VAL A 246 0.58 -7.78 -12.81
CA VAL A 246 -0.69 -7.78 -12.08
C VAL A 246 -1.84 -7.50 -13.04
N THR A 247 -2.89 -8.30 -12.97
CA THR A 247 -4.10 -8.13 -13.80
C THR A 247 -5.26 -7.52 -13.04
N SER A 248 -5.43 -7.87 -11.76
CA SER A 248 -6.47 -7.28 -10.93
C SER A 248 -6.04 -7.14 -9.48
N VAL A 249 -6.55 -6.08 -8.84
CA VAL A 249 -6.47 -5.83 -7.42
C VAL A 249 -7.89 -5.52 -6.95
N VAL A 250 -8.41 -6.31 -6.03
CA VAL A 250 -9.72 -6.09 -5.41
C VAL A 250 -9.49 -5.90 -3.92
N ALA A 251 -9.91 -4.77 -3.38
CA ALA A 251 -9.81 -4.45 -1.96
C ALA A 251 -11.18 -4.16 -1.37
N ASP A 252 -11.44 -4.68 -0.18
CA ASP A 252 -12.66 -4.46 0.59
C ASP A 252 -12.27 -3.97 1.99
N SER A 253 -12.89 -2.90 2.44
CA SER A 253 -12.60 -2.26 3.73
C SER A 253 -13.91 -1.93 4.45
N ALA A 254 -13.94 -2.25 5.75
CA ALA A 254 -15.09 -2.06 6.61
C ALA A 254 -14.66 -1.24 7.83
N VAL A 255 -15.03 0.04 7.82
CA VAL A 255 -14.63 1.02 8.83
C VAL A 255 -15.66 1.08 9.96
N ASP A 256 -15.16 1.16 11.20
CA ASP A 256 -15.94 1.40 12.43
C ASP A 256 -15.35 2.56 13.24
N ASP A 257 -16.17 3.22 14.04
CA ASP A 257 -15.76 4.33 14.92
C ASP A 257 -14.96 3.83 16.15
N ASP A 258 -15.04 2.53 16.47
CA ASP A 258 -14.24 1.93 17.54
C ASP A 258 -12.74 2.03 17.22
N HIS A 259 -11.96 2.50 18.19
CA HIS A 259 -10.52 2.64 18.11
C HIS A 259 -9.86 2.31 19.46
N ASP A 260 -10.35 1.27 20.14
CA ASP A 260 -9.82 0.79 21.42
C ASP A 260 -8.93 -0.47 21.28
N PRO A 261 -7.66 -0.33 20.82
CA PRO A 261 -6.78 -1.47 20.67
C PRO A 261 -6.28 -1.93 22.05
N TYR A 262 -5.93 -3.21 22.16
CA TYR A 262 -5.19 -3.66 23.32
C TYR A 262 -3.82 -2.99 23.40
N ARG A 263 -3.49 -2.43 24.57
CA ARG A 263 -2.14 -1.97 24.88
C ARG A 263 -1.39 -3.03 25.68
N ILE A 264 -0.16 -3.35 25.28
CA ILE A 264 0.74 -4.20 26.10
C ILE A 264 1.20 -3.41 27.33
N THR A 265 0.58 -3.67 28.49
CA THR A 265 0.87 -2.92 29.72
C THR A 265 1.87 -3.59 30.65
N GLY A 266 2.00 -4.92 30.59
CA GLY A 266 2.91 -5.66 31.45
C GLY A 266 3.27 -7.05 30.94
N LEU A 267 4.25 -7.67 31.60
CA LEU A 267 4.64 -9.05 31.37
C LEU A 267 4.63 -9.80 32.71
N GLN A 268 4.07 -11.00 32.71
CA GLN A 268 3.98 -11.84 33.90
C GLN A 268 4.70 -13.16 33.69
N GLN A 269 5.38 -13.64 34.73
CA GLN A 269 5.99 -14.97 34.78
C GLN A 269 5.21 -15.88 35.72
N GLN A 270 5.04 -17.14 35.33
CA GLN A 270 4.51 -18.16 36.22
C GLN A 270 5.61 -18.60 37.20
N VAL A 271 5.42 -18.31 38.50
CA VAL A 271 6.35 -18.68 39.58
C VAL A 271 5.56 -19.44 40.64
N ARG A 272 5.91 -20.71 40.86
CA ARG A 272 5.23 -21.60 41.83
C ARG A 272 3.70 -21.60 41.67
N GLY A 273 3.23 -21.68 40.41
CA GLY A 273 1.82 -21.71 40.07
C GLY A 273 1.08 -20.36 40.11
N LYS A 274 1.75 -19.26 40.46
CA LYS A 274 1.16 -17.92 40.50
C LYS A 274 1.76 -17.01 39.42
N TRP A 275 0.94 -16.15 38.84
CA TRP A 275 1.41 -15.12 37.89
C TRP A 275 1.94 -13.91 38.65
N VAL A 276 3.18 -13.52 38.34
CA VAL A 276 3.85 -12.38 38.97
C VAL A 276 4.33 -11.44 37.88
N THR A 277 4.03 -10.15 38.00
CA THR A 277 4.54 -9.12 37.08
C THR A 277 6.05 -9.00 37.23
N VAL A 278 6.78 -9.07 36.11
CA VAL A 278 8.25 -9.10 36.11
C VAL A 278 8.84 -8.08 35.14
N LYS A 279 9.95 -7.48 35.57
CA LYS A 279 10.89 -6.76 34.67
C LYS A 279 12.05 -7.65 34.19
N THR A 280 12.22 -8.79 34.86
CA THR A 280 13.28 -9.76 34.59
C THR A 280 12.71 -11.15 34.82
N ALA A 281 12.76 -12.00 33.79
CA ALA A 281 12.39 -13.39 33.91
C ALA A 281 13.61 -14.22 34.34
N ARG A 282 13.39 -15.19 35.23
CA ARG A 282 14.44 -16.09 35.71
C ARG A 282 14.06 -17.52 35.41
N VAL A 283 14.98 -18.28 34.83
CA VAL A 283 14.76 -19.66 34.39
C VAL A 283 16.10 -20.40 34.40
N ASP A 284 16.11 -21.66 34.79
CA ASP A 284 17.33 -22.48 34.77
C ASP A 284 17.61 -22.99 33.35
N ALA A 285 18.88 -23.16 32.99
CA ALA A 285 19.23 -23.67 31.67
C ALA A 285 18.68 -25.09 31.47
N GLY A 286 17.87 -25.30 30.43
CA GLY A 286 17.19 -26.58 30.19
C GLY A 286 15.74 -26.64 30.69
N ASP A 287 15.23 -25.58 31.33
CA ASP A 287 13.84 -25.50 31.76
C ASP A 287 12.96 -24.70 30.78
N ARG A 288 11.63 -24.78 30.98
CA ARG A 288 10.67 -23.96 30.24
C ARG A 288 10.50 -22.59 30.90
N LEU A 289 10.65 -21.54 30.10
CA LEU A 289 10.21 -20.21 30.46
C LEU A 289 8.71 -20.08 30.12
N VAL A 290 7.90 -19.75 31.12
CA VAL A 290 6.44 -19.55 30.97
C VAL A 290 6.08 -18.13 31.35
N LEU A 291 5.62 -17.36 30.37
CA LEU A 291 5.26 -15.97 30.47
C LEU A 291 3.86 -15.73 29.89
N ARG A 292 3.32 -14.54 30.13
CA ARG A 292 2.22 -13.98 29.36
C ARG A 292 2.36 -12.47 29.24
N ALA A 293 1.94 -11.92 28.11
CA ALA A 293 1.70 -10.48 27.99
C ALA A 293 0.38 -10.14 28.68
N VAL A 294 0.34 -8.99 29.36
CA VAL A 294 -0.87 -8.40 29.92
C VAL A 294 -1.33 -7.34 28.92
N LEU A 295 -2.52 -7.56 28.37
CA LEU A 295 -3.13 -6.73 27.34
C LEU A 295 -4.33 -6.04 27.96
N THR A 296 -4.43 -4.72 27.80
CA THR A 296 -5.53 -3.95 28.39
C THR A 296 -6.08 -2.95 27.41
N ASN A 297 -7.40 -2.83 27.38
CA ASN A 297 -8.17 -1.84 26.66
C ASN A 297 -9.28 -1.32 27.60
N GLU A 298 -10.25 -0.55 27.10
CA GLU A 298 -11.36 -0.03 27.91
C GLU A 298 -12.26 -1.16 28.43
N ALA A 299 -12.45 -2.23 27.63
CA ALA A 299 -13.29 -3.37 27.99
C ALA A 299 -12.70 -4.23 29.14
N GLY A 300 -11.36 -4.29 29.28
CA GLY A 300 -10.73 -4.95 30.41
C GLY A 300 -9.31 -5.45 30.15
N THR A 301 -9.01 -6.63 30.70
CA THR A 301 -7.66 -7.23 30.64
C THR A 301 -7.74 -8.63 30.08
N THR A 302 -6.96 -8.91 29.03
CA THR A 302 -6.71 -10.24 28.49
C THR A 302 -5.21 -10.56 28.49
N TYR A 303 -4.84 -11.76 28.03
CA TYR A 303 -3.46 -12.23 28.08
C TYR A 303 -3.04 -13.02 26.83
N ALA A 304 -1.88 -12.70 26.28
CA ALA A 304 -1.22 -13.54 25.28
C ALA A 304 -0.20 -14.48 25.95
N PRO A 305 -0.43 -15.80 26.02
CA PRO A 305 0.49 -16.75 26.65
C PRO A 305 1.74 -16.99 25.82
N TYR A 306 2.90 -17.15 26.47
CA TYR A 306 4.16 -17.48 25.82
C TYR A 306 4.90 -18.56 26.61
N SER A 307 5.30 -19.64 25.92
CA SER A 307 6.10 -20.69 26.54
C SER A 307 7.18 -21.20 25.60
N VAL A 308 8.42 -21.20 26.08
CA VAL A 308 9.59 -21.61 25.28
C VAL A 308 10.55 -22.46 26.10
N GLN A 309 11.16 -23.43 25.45
CA GLN A 309 12.21 -24.26 26.03
C GLN A 309 13.54 -23.49 26.00
N ILE A 310 14.17 -23.29 27.17
CA ILE A 310 15.49 -22.66 27.24
C ILE A 310 16.56 -23.73 27.03
N PRO A 311 17.44 -23.62 26.01
CA PRO A 311 18.49 -24.60 25.77
C PRO A 311 19.50 -24.64 26.93
N ARG A 312 20.04 -25.82 27.24
CA ARG A 312 21.07 -26.01 28.28
C ARG A 312 22.34 -25.16 28.06
N GLY A 313 22.63 -24.80 26.81
CA GLY A 313 23.79 -23.96 26.47
C GLY A 313 23.56 -22.45 26.62
N ALA A 314 22.33 -22.02 26.93
CA ALA A 314 21.98 -20.61 27.11
C ALA A 314 22.58 -20.04 28.41
N ARG A 315 23.01 -18.78 28.37
CA ARG A 315 23.62 -18.06 29.50
C ARG A 315 22.88 -16.78 29.86
N SER A 316 22.22 -16.18 28.87
CA SER A 316 21.38 -14.99 29.05
C SER A 316 20.45 -14.85 27.87
N GLY A 317 19.42 -14.03 28.02
CA GLY A 317 18.56 -13.65 26.92
C GLY A 317 17.88 -12.30 27.10
N GLN A 318 17.22 -11.87 26.05
CA GLN A 318 16.37 -10.70 26.02
C GLN A 318 15.12 -11.09 25.24
N LEU A 319 13.96 -10.82 25.82
CA LEU A 319 12.67 -11.01 25.15
C LEU A 319 12.08 -9.64 24.85
N GLN A 320 11.80 -9.41 23.57
CA GLN A 320 11.01 -8.30 23.07
C GLN A 320 9.61 -8.83 22.79
N VAL A 321 8.59 -8.13 23.29
CA VAL A 321 7.18 -8.42 23.05
C VAL A 321 6.58 -7.20 22.37
N THR A 322 5.95 -7.39 21.22
CA THR A 322 5.47 -6.29 20.38
C THR A 322 4.07 -6.66 19.88
N GLY A 323 3.12 -5.73 19.97
CA GLY A 323 1.81 -5.89 19.35
C GLY A 323 1.93 -5.69 17.84
N GLY A 324 1.14 -6.42 17.06
CA GLY A 324 1.21 -6.44 15.61
C GLY A 324 1.16 -5.06 14.95
N GLN A 325 0.39 -4.13 15.51
CA GLN A 325 0.30 -2.75 15.00
C GLN A 325 1.66 -2.04 14.91
N ARG A 326 2.65 -2.45 15.71
CA ARG A 326 4.01 -1.89 15.69
C ARG A 326 5.00 -2.70 14.88
N ASP A 327 4.60 -3.85 14.34
CA ASP A 327 5.45 -4.70 13.52
C ASP A 327 5.20 -4.44 12.04
N TYR A 328 5.61 -3.25 11.58
CA TYR A 328 5.54 -2.88 10.17
C TYR A 328 6.29 -3.91 9.31
N PHE A 329 5.53 -4.68 8.56
CA PHE A 329 6.07 -5.66 7.66
C PHE A 329 6.52 -5.00 6.35
N TYR A 330 7.80 -5.15 6.02
CA TYR A 330 8.35 -4.74 4.74
C TYR A 330 8.86 -5.97 3.98
N LEU A 331 8.35 -6.16 2.76
CA LEU A 331 8.81 -7.16 1.81
C LEU A 331 10.20 -6.81 1.26
N ARG A 332 11.24 -7.03 2.08
CA ARG A 332 12.63 -6.76 1.69
C ARG A 332 13.25 -7.96 1.00
N LYS A 333 13.93 -7.71 -0.13
CA LYS A 333 14.71 -8.70 -0.89
C LYS A 333 13.86 -9.86 -1.42
N VAL A 334 12.62 -9.58 -1.82
CA VAL A 334 11.82 -10.55 -2.59
C VAL A 334 12.39 -10.66 -4.00
N THR A 335 12.41 -11.88 -4.54
CA THR A 335 12.89 -12.15 -5.91
C THR A 335 11.87 -12.90 -6.75
N SER A 336 10.75 -13.29 -6.16
CA SER A 336 9.67 -14.04 -6.81
C SER A 336 8.33 -13.74 -6.15
N VAL A 337 7.23 -14.05 -6.83
CA VAL A 337 5.88 -14.00 -6.26
C VAL A 337 5.75 -14.93 -5.05
N ALA A 338 6.41 -16.09 -5.09
CA ALA A 338 6.45 -17.03 -3.97
C ALA A 338 7.12 -16.43 -2.72
N ASP A 339 8.16 -15.59 -2.89
CA ASP A 339 8.77 -14.86 -1.76
C ASP A 339 7.79 -13.83 -1.17
N VAL A 340 7.00 -13.16 -2.01
CA VAL A 340 5.95 -12.22 -1.57
C VAL A 340 4.89 -12.96 -0.75
N GLN A 341 4.35 -14.05 -1.27
CA GLN A 341 3.36 -14.88 -0.59
C GLN A 341 3.89 -15.42 0.74
N LYS A 342 5.11 -15.94 0.75
CA LYS A 342 5.78 -16.44 1.96
C LYS A 342 6.01 -15.32 2.98
N GLY A 343 6.35 -14.13 2.51
CA GLY A 343 6.52 -12.94 3.32
C GLY A 343 5.23 -12.58 4.05
N LEU A 344 4.13 -12.44 3.29
CA LEU A 344 2.80 -12.13 3.83
C LEU A 344 2.32 -13.21 4.81
N ALA A 345 2.49 -14.49 4.48
CA ALA A 345 2.12 -15.60 5.36
C ALA A 345 2.93 -15.65 6.67
N GLY A 346 4.08 -14.98 6.73
CA GLY A 346 4.92 -14.86 7.92
C GLY A 346 4.87 -13.49 8.60
N ALA A 347 4.07 -12.55 8.10
CA ALA A 347 3.84 -11.27 8.73
C ALA A 347 3.12 -11.45 10.07
N VAL A 348 3.38 -10.58 11.05
CA VAL A 348 2.56 -10.53 12.28
C VAL A 348 1.32 -9.73 11.93
N ARG A 349 0.14 -10.29 12.16
CA ARG A 349 -1.10 -9.53 11.98
C ARG A 349 -1.23 -8.48 13.06
N ASN A 350 -1.95 -7.41 12.80
CA ASN A 350 -2.16 -6.33 13.78
C ASN A 350 -2.90 -6.81 15.04
N ASP A 351 -3.72 -7.87 14.93
CA ASP A 351 -4.42 -8.55 16.02
C ASP A 351 -3.58 -9.61 16.76
N GLU A 352 -2.27 -9.69 16.50
CA GLU A 352 -1.35 -10.64 17.13
C GLU A 352 -0.34 -9.96 18.07
N VAL A 353 0.28 -10.79 18.93
CA VAL A 353 1.41 -10.40 19.77
C VAL A 353 2.63 -11.24 19.39
N SER A 354 3.70 -10.57 18.97
CA SER A 354 4.97 -11.22 18.65
C SER A 354 5.92 -11.24 19.85
N PHE A 355 6.44 -12.44 20.14
CA PHE A 355 7.46 -12.68 21.17
C PHE A 355 8.81 -13.04 20.53
N GLU A 356 9.73 -12.09 20.49
CA GLU A 356 11.09 -12.29 20.00
C GLU A 356 12.09 -12.53 21.13
N LEU A 357 12.45 -13.80 21.35
CA LEU A 357 13.49 -14.19 22.29
C LEU A 357 14.86 -14.24 21.60
N ARG A 358 15.78 -13.40 22.07
CA ARG A 358 17.21 -13.45 21.70
C ARG A 358 18.02 -14.09 22.83
N LEU A 359 18.79 -15.14 22.51
CA LEU A 359 19.60 -15.88 23.47
C LEU A 359 21.09 -15.76 23.17
N ALA A 360 21.90 -15.67 24.22
CA ALA A 360 23.35 -15.81 24.16
C ALA A 360 23.76 -17.11 24.85
N GLY A 361 24.67 -17.86 24.23
CA GLY A 361 25.07 -19.19 24.71
C GLY A 361 25.80 -20.00 23.65
N LYS A 362 26.36 -21.15 24.04
CA LYS A 362 27.04 -22.05 23.11
C LYS A 362 26.02 -22.97 22.45
N GLY A 363 25.99 -23.00 21.12
CA GLY A 363 25.10 -23.90 20.35
C GLY A 363 23.61 -23.54 20.43
N VAL A 364 23.27 -22.31 20.82
CA VAL A 364 21.87 -21.87 20.92
C VAL A 364 21.42 -21.15 19.64
N LYS A 365 20.18 -21.38 19.22
CA LYS A 365 19.53 -20.54 18.21
C LYS A 365 19.40 -19.13 18.78
N ARG A 366 20.08 -18.17 18.15
CA ARG A 366 20.23 -16.80 18.68
C ARG A 366 18.91 -16.04 18.75
N GLN A 367 17.96 -16.32 17.85
CA GLN A 367 16.68 -15.64 17.79
C GLN A 367 15.56 -16.66 17.56
N GLN A 368 14.49 -16.53 18.34
CA GLN A 368 13.28 -17.32 18.26
C GLN A 368 12.10 -16.35 18.29
N ARG A 369 11.17 -16.49 17.35
CA ARG A 369 9.93 -15.71 17.31
C ARG A 369 8.75 -16.65 17.52
N THR A 370 7.75 -16.19 18.24
CA THR A 370 6.47 -16.88 18.43
C THR A 370 5.39 -15.83 18.46
N ASP A 371 4.41 -15.98 17.59
CA ASP A 371 3.30 -15.06 17.46
C ASP A 371 2.05 -15.69 18.09
N VAL A 372 1.22 -14.87 18.73
CA VAL A 372 0.06 -15.31 19.52
C VAL A 372 -1.14 -14.47 19.14
N GLY A 373 -2.20 -15.14 18.71
CA GLY A 373 -3.44 -14.55 18.25
C GLY A 373 -4.16 -15.50 17.28
N PRO A 374 -5.11 -15.00 16.48
CA PRO A 374 -5.62 -13.63 16.50
C PRO A 374 -6.35 -13.33 17.81
N LEU A 375 -6.34 -12.05 18.22
CA LEU A 375 -7.18 -11.50 19.28
C LEU A 375 -8.43 -10.84 18.69
N ASP A 376 -9.32 -10.35 19.53
CA ASP A 376 -10.59 -9.72 19.12
C ASP A 376 -10.45 -8.27 18.66
N THR A 377 -9.28 -7.66 18.84
CA THR A 377 -8.94 -6.33 18.31
C THR A 377 -7.43 -6.20 18.13
N VAL A 378 -7.02 -5.14 17.45
CA VAL A 378 -5.61 -4.77 17.21
C VAL A 378 -4.84 -4.67 18.54
N VAL A 379 -3.58 -5.08 18.52
CA VAL A 379 -2.66 -4.93 19.65
C VAL A 379 -1.57 -3.92 19.35
N ASP A 380 -1.52 -2.88 20.17
CA ASP A 380 -0.45 -1.90 20.18
C ASP A 380 0.45 -2.03 21.41
N GLY A 381 1.64 -1.45 21.30
CA GLY A 381 2.57 -1.36 22.41
C GLY A 381 3.73 -2.34 22.25
N SER A 382 4.72 -2.14 23.11
CA SER A 382 5.82 -3.08 23.21
C SER A 382 6.41 -3.08 24.61
N LYS A 383 6.95 -4.23 25.00
CA LYS A 383 7.67 -4.43 26.26
C LYS A 383 8.92 -5.23 26.00
N ARG A 384 9.93 -4.98 26.84
CA ARG A 384 11.18 -5.72 26.80
C ARG A 384 11.49 -6.22 28.20
N LEU A 385 12.02 -7.42 28.29
CA LEU A 385 12.52 -7.99 29.54
C LEU A 385 13.85 -8.71 29.35
N THR A 386 14.67 -8.68 30.40
CA THR A 386 15.90 -9.47 30.46
C THR A 386 15.57 -10.87 30.95
N VAL A 387 16.04 -11.90 30.24
CA VAL A 387 15.95 -13.30 30.64
C VAL A 387 17.28 -13.69 31.28
N VAL A 388 17.27 -13.89 32.59
CA VAL A 388 18.42 -14.41 33.34
C VAL A 388 18.35 -15.92 33.34
N VAL A 389 19.35 -16.55 32.72
CA VAL A 389 19.51 -18.00 32.68
C VAL A 389 20.50 -18.39 33.77
N ARG A 390 20.10 -19.33 34.64
CA ARG A 390 20.90 -19.81 35.77
C ARG A 390 21.48 -21.19 35.51
#